data_AF-A0A7X8MQH7-F1
#
_entry.id   AF-A0A7X8MQH7-F1
#
_cell.length_a   1.000
_cell.length_b   1.000
_cell.length_c   1.000
_cell.angle_alpha   90.00
_cell.angle_beta   90.00
_cell.angle_gamma   90.00
#
_symmetry.space_group_name_H-M   'P 1'
#
loop_
_entity.id
_entity.type
_entity.pdbx_description
1 polymer ?
#
loop_
_entity_poly.entity_id
_entity_poly.type
_entity_poly.pdbx_seq_one_letter_code
_entity_poly.pdbx_strand_id
1 'polypeptide(L)'
;MNKKHIKKRLVFLLLLFIFLSNDVKVFAKGNPPAISSENAILMDGASGKILYSKNPPLIDGSKAGIKEKEEVTVKDLLYGLLFVSGNDCANALAEHMAGSVENFSKMMNKRAKELGLANTHFVNPSGRYQHKQRSTVKDLALIMRELVKRPEYLQMAADNRVYYICPKNNARIRYPIPNENKMVRKGSQF
;
A
#
# COMPACT_ATOMS: atom_id res chain seq x y z
N MET A 1 -23.08 52.55 -13.45
CA MET A 1 -22.84 51.16 -12.98
C MET A 1 -24.17 50.43 -12.82
N ASN A 2 -24.37 49.25 -13.43
CA ASN A 2 -25.67 48.58 -13.56
C ASN A 2 -26.22 48.13 -12.18
N LYS A 3 -27.48 48.48 -11.86
CA LYS A 3 -28.18 48.09 -10.59
C LYS A 3 -28.16 46.58 -10.34
N LYS A 4 -28.17 45.76 -11.39
CA LYS A 4 -28.07 44.29 -11.30
C LYS A 4 -26.68 43.82 -10.85
N HIS A 5 -25.62 44.51 -11.27
CA HIS A 5 -24.25 44.24 -10.82
C HIS A 5 -24.00 44.70 -9.39
N ILE A 6 -24.61 45.81 -8.98
CA ILE A 6 -24.53 46.31 -7.60
C ILE A 6 -25.20 45.34 -6.62
N LYS A 7 -26.41 44.85 -6.94
CA LYS A 7 -27.09 43.82 -6.12
C LYS A 7 -26.28 42.53 -6.02
N LYS A 8 -25.71 42.04 -7.12
CA LYS A 8 -24.85 40.84 -7.09
C LYS A 8 -23.59 41.04 -6.23
N ARG A 9 -22.96 42.22 -6.30
CA ARG A 9 -21.79 42.55 -5.47
C ARG A 9 -22.14 42.69 -3.99
N LEU A 10 -23.29 43.28 -3.65
CA LEU A 10 -23.76 43.36 -2.27
C LEU A 10 -24.09 41.99 -1.68
N VAL A 11 -24.77 41.12 -2.44
CA VAL A 11 -25.05 39.74 -2.00
C VAL A 11 -23.76 38.95 -1.81
N PHE A 12 -22.79 39.12 -2.72
CA PHE A 12 -21.49 38.47 -2.61
C PHE A 12 -20.70 38.94 -1.38
N LEU A 13 -20.67 40.25 -1.11
CA LEU A 13 -20.01 40.81 0.07
C LEU A 13 -20.69 40.41 1.37
N LEU A 14 -22.02 40.29 1.38
CA LEU A 14 -22.77 39.80 2.53
C LEU A 14 -22.46 38.33 2.83
N LEU A 15 -22.38 37.49 1.78
CA LEU A 15 -21.97 36.09 1.91
C LEU A 15 -20.52 35.99 2.42
N LEU A 16 -19.61 36.80 1.86
CA LEU A 16 -18.22 36.84 2.28
C LEU A 16 -18.09 37.26 3.75
N PHE A 17 -18.87 38.25 4.19
CA PHE A 17 -18.91 38.67 5.58
C PHE A 17 -19.41 37.55 6.50
N ILE A 18 -20.47 36.83 6.13
CA ILE A 18 -21.00 35.68 6.90
C ILE A 18 -19.97 34.55 7.02
N PHE A 19 -19.19 34.28 5.97
CA PHE A 19 -18.12 33.27 6.01
C PHE A 19 -16.87 33.71 6.78
N LEU A 20 -16.58 35.02 6.84
CA LEU A 20 -15.43 35.56 7.58
C LEU A 20 -15.72 35.83 9.07
N SER A 21 -16.98 35.94 9.46
CA SER A 21 -17.40 36.25 10.84
C SER A 21 -17.89 35.04 11.64
N ASN A 22 -17.85 33.84 11.06
CA ASN A 22 -18.17 32.59 11.76
C ASN A 22 -17.01 31.59 11.60
N ASP A 23 -16.46 31.11 12.72
CA ASP A 23 -15.58 29.92 12.76
C ASP A 23 -16.42 28.65 12.51
N VAL A 24 -17.04 28.55 11.32
CA VAL A 24 -17.79 27.35 10.94
C VAL A 24 -16.79 26.26 10.61
N LYS A 25 -16.55 25.37 11.56
CA LYS A 25 -15.89 24.09 11.29
C LYS A 25 -16.82 23.27 10.40
N VAL A 26 -16.59 23.31 9.09
CA VAL A 26 -17.28 22.45 8.13
C VAL A 26 -16.64 21.08 8.17
N PHE A 27 -17.33 20.12 8.80
CA PHE A 27 -16.95 18.72 8.76
C PHE A 27 -17.60 18.06 7.54
N ALA A 28 -16.83 17.27 6.80
CA ALA A 28 -17.41 16.36 5.81
C ALA A 28 -18.42 15.45 6.51
N LYS A 29 -19.54 15.15 5.83
CA LYS A 29 -20.58 14.23 6.32
C LYS A 29 -19.88 12.95 6.81
N GLY A 30 -20.08 12.58 8.07
CA GLY A 30 -19.23 11.61 8.81
C GLY A 30 -19.20 10.18 8.26
N ASN A 31 -19.97 9.88 7.22
CA ASN A 31 -19.93 8.59 6.55
C ASN A 31 -19.33 8.78 5.15
N PRO A 32 -18.24 8.07 4.82
CA PRO A 32 -17.73 8.02 3.46
C PRO A 32 -18.84 7.58 2.49
N PRO A 33 -18.81 8.02 1.22
CA PRO A 33 -19.81 7.62 0.24
C PRO A 33 -19.88 6.09 0.17
N ALA A 34 -21.07 5.52 -0.09
CA ALA A 34 -21.21 4.08 -0.23
C ALA A 34 -20.32 3.60 -1.39
N ILE A 35 -19.25 2.86 -1.06
CA ILE A 35 -18.32 2.33 -2.06
C ILE A 35 -18.73 0.90 -2.39
N SER A 36 -19.06 0.64 -3.65
CA SER A 36 -19.45 -0.69 -4.13
C SER A 36 -18.26 -1.60 -4.43
N SER A 37 -17.03 -1.08 -4.51
CA SER A 37 -15.82 -1.87 -4.77
C SER A 37 -15.45 -2.76 -3.57
N GLU A 38 -14.81 -3.89 -3.87
CA GLU A 38 -14.32 -4.85 -2.86
C GLU A 38 -13.25 -4.23 -1.96
N ASN A 39 -12.35 -3.42 -2.54
CA ASN A 39 -11.30 -2.70 -1.84
C ASN A 39 -11.41 -1.20 -2.11
N ALA A 40 -11.11 -0.36 -1.12
CA ALA A 40 -10.96 1.08 -1.32
C ALA A 40 -10.03 1.70 -0.27
N ILE A 41 -9.22 2.67 -0.68
CA ILE A 41 -8.45 3.52 0.24
C ILE A 41 -8.71 4.99 -0.13
N LEU A 42 -8.97 5.79 0.89
CA LEU A 42 -9.00 7.24 0.85
C LEU A 42 -7.78 7.75 1.60
N MET A 43 -6.93 8.51 0.92
CA MET A 43 -5.71 9.09 1.47
C MET A 43 -5.72 10.61 1.28
N ASP A 44 -5.28 11.34 2.31
CA ASP A 44 -4.93 12.74 2.20
C ASP A 44 -3.70 12.89 1.30
N GLY A 45 -3.84 13.56 0.16
CA GLY A 45 -2.80 13.64 -0.87
C GLY A 45 -1.58 14.47 -0.48
N ALA A 46 -1.70 15.38 0.50
CA ALA A 46 -0.62 16.25 0.95
C ALA A 46 0.25 15.61 2.04
N SER A 47 -0.37 14.92 2.99
CA SER A 47 0.31 14.29 4.13
C SER A 47 0.57 12.79 3.94
N GLY A 48 -0.10 12.15 2.98
CA GLY A 48 -0.11 10.69 2.84
C GLY A 48 -0.93 9.97 3.93
N LYS A 49 -1.70 10.70 4.74
CA LYS A 49 -2.50 10.13 5.82
C LYS A 49 -3.70 9.36 5.27
N ILE A 50 -3.86 8.09 5.62
CA ILE A 50 -5.04 7.30 5.25
C ILE A 50 -6.24 7.77 6.09
N LEU A 51 -7.30 8.21 5.42
CA LEU A 51 -8.53 8.74 6.00
C LEU A 51 -9.64 7.68 6.10
N TYR A 52 -9.65 6.70 5.18
CA TYR A 52 -10.59 5.58 5.18
C TYR A 52 -9.99 4.42 4.38
N SER A 53 -10.20 3.18 4.85
CA SER A 53 -9.94 1.98 4.07
C SER A 53 -11.11 1.03 4.20
N LYS A 54 -11.62 0.54 3.07
CA LYS A 54 -12.50 -0.62 2.97
C LYS A 54 -11.62 -1.78 2.53
N ASN A 55 -11.05 -2.50 3.50
CA ASN A 55 -10.47 -3.81 3.26
C ASN A 55 -11.53 -4.83 3.66
N PRO A 56 -11.96 -5.73 2.76
CA PRO A 56 -12.66 -6.90 3.23
C PRO A 56 -11.66 -7.66 4.11
N PRO A 57 -12.03 -8.03 5.36
CA PRO A 57 -11.32 -9.12 5.98
C PRO A 57 -11.46 -10.30 5.02
N LEU A 58 -10.39 -11.10 4.84
CA LEU A 58 -10.31 -12.28 3.96
C LEU A 58 -9.62 -12.05 2.60
N ILE A 59 -8.42 -11.49 2.58
CA ILE A 59 -7.42 -11.99 1.61
C ILE A 59 -6.94 -13.33 2.15
N ASP A 60 -7.36 -14.41 1.50
CA ASP A 60 -6.89 -15.77 1.82
C ASP A 60 -5.39 -15.91 1.46
N GLY A 61 -4.61 -16.62 2.30
CA GLY A 61 -3.15 -16.78 2.19
C GLY A 61 -2.31 -16.17 3.32
N SER A 62 -0.98 -16.21 3.17
CA SER A 62 -0.02 -15.74 4.18
C SER A 62 -0.12 -14.23 4.44
N LYS A 63 0.09 -13.82 5.69
CA LYS A 63 -0.07 -12.44 6.17
C LYS A 63 0.90 -12.12 7.30
N ALA A 64 1.38 -10.88 7.35
CA ALA A 64 2.11 -10.38 8.51
C ALA A 64 1.17 -10.04 9.68
N GLY A 65 -0.12 -9.83 9.39
CA GLY A 65 -1.16 -9.62 10.39
C GLY A 65 -1.30 -8.16 10.85
N ILE A 66 -0.76 -7.23 10.07
CA ILE A 66 -0.86 -5.79 10.33
C ILE A 66 -2.34 -5.39 10.22
N LYS A 67 -2.83 -4.67 11.23
CA LYS A 67 -4.24 -4.31 11.35
C LYS A 67 -4.51 -2.95 10.73
N GLU A 68 -5.77 -2.73 10.39
CA GLU A 68 -6.24 -1.42 9.95
C GLU A 68 -5.88 -0.34 10.97
N LYS A 69 -5.55 0.85 10.44
CA LYS A 69 -5.13 2.04 11.19
C LYS A 69 -3.76 1.92 11.87
N GLU A 70 -3.03 0.81 11.76
CA GLU A 70 -1.66 0.74 12.27
C GLU A 70 -0.68 1.49 11.36
N GLU A 71 0.15 2.34 11.95
CA GLU A 71 1.17 3.09 11.21
C GLU A 71 2.49 2.33 11.20
N VAL A 72 2.84 1.75 10.06
CA VAL A 72 4.08 0.97 9.86
C VAL A 72 4.96 1.61 8.79
N THR A 73 6.26 1.30 8.78
CA THR A 73 7.20 1.81 7.78
C THR A 73 7.24 0.94 6.53
N VAL A 74 7.75 1.49 5.42
CA VAL A 74 8.05 0.69 4.20
C VAL A 74 8.99 -0.46 4.53
N LYS A 75 9.96 -0.25 5.43
CA LYS A 75 10.87 -1.30 5.89
C LYS A 75 10.11 -2.44 6.57
N ASP A 76 9.17 -2.11 7.46
CA ASP A 76 8.33 -3.12 8.14
C ASP A 76 7.54 -3.96 7.12
N LEU A 77 6.92 -3.30 6.14
CA LEU A 77 6.18 -3.98 5.08
C LEU A 77 7.09 -4.85 4.20
N LEU A 78 8.31 -4.41 3.90
CA LEU A 78 9.28 -5.22 3.16
C LEU A 78 9.73 -6.46 3.97
N TYR A 79 9.89 -6.35 5.28
CA TYR A 79 10.16 -7.51 6.13
C TYR A 79 8.95 -8.47 6.14
N GLY A 80 7.73 -7.97 6.33
CA GLY A 80 6.52 -8.79 6.25
C GLY A 80 6.34 -9.48 4.89
N LEU A 81 6.67 -8.78 3.80
CA LEU A 81 6.66 -9.34 2.45
C LEU A 81 7.71 -10.45 2.28
N LEU A 82 8.96 -10.21 2.68
CA LEU A 82 10.06 -11.15 2.41
C LEU A 82 10.10 -12.35 3.36
N PHE A 83 9.74 -12.15 4.62
CA PHE A 83 9.94 -13.17 5.65
C PHE A 83 8.79 -14.17 5.71
N VAL A 84 7.55 -13.69 5.60
CA VAL A 84 6.34 -14.50 5.75
C VAL A 84 5.46 -14.48 4.50
N SER A 85 5.98 -13.98 3.37
CA SER A 85 5.23 -13.84 2.12
C SER A 85 3.89 -13.10 2.32
N GLY A 86 3.88 -12.06 3.16
CA GLY A 86 2.65 -11.38 3.58
C GLY A 86 1.93 -10.71 2.42
N ASN A 87 0.75 -11.23 2.05
CA ASN A 87 -0.09 -10.67 1.00
C ASN A 87 -0.64 -9.28 1.37
N ASP A 88 -0.91 -9.07 2.66
CA ASP A 88 -1.28 -7.77 3.25
C ASP A 88 -0.18 -6.73 3.01
N CYS A 89 1.08 -7.11 3.24
CA CYS A 89 2.23 -6.25 3.00
C CYS A 89 2.42 -5.94 1.51
N ALA A 90 2.27 -6.94 0.64
CA ALA A 90 2.37 -6.76 -0.82
C ALA A 90 1.36 -5.73 -1.33
N ASN A 91 0.11 -5.83 -0.88
CA ASN A 91 -0.96 -4.90 -1.27
C ASN A 91 -0.76 -3.51 -0.67
N ALA A 92 -0.40 -3.41 0.61
CA ALA A 92 -0.12 -2.13 1.24
C ALA A 92 1.03 -1.37 0.56
N LEU A 93 2.10 -2.07 0.19
CA LEU A 93 3.20 -1.50 -0.60
C LEU A 93 2.72 -1.04 -1.99
N ALA A 94 1.90 -1.84 -2.66
CA ALA A 94 1.36 -1.52 -3.98
C ALA A 94 0.48 -0.26 -3.95
N GLU A 95 -0.41 -0.16 -2.97
CA GLU A 95 -1.28 1.00 -2.78
C GLU A 95 -0.48 2.24 -2.39
N HIS A 96 0.50 2.12 -1.51
CA HIS A 96 1.39 3.22 -1.15
C HIS A 96 2.17 3.75 -2.36
N MET A 97 2.68 2.87 -3.22
CA MET A 97 3.52 3.25 -4.35
C MET A 97 2.75 3.74 -5.58
N ALA A 98 1.55 3.19 -5.83
CA ALA A 98 0.84 3.39 -7.10
C ALA A 98 -0.62 3.84 -6.94
N GLY A 99 -1.08 4.05 -5.70
CA GLY A 99 -2.46 4.40 -5.35
C GLY A 99 -3.46 3.25 -5.46
N SER A 100 -3.10 2.14 -6.12
CA SER A 100 -3.92 0.93 -6.18
C SER A 100 -3.09 -0.29 -6.60
N VAL A 101 -3.58 -1.49 -6.24
CA VAL A 101 -3.04 -2.77 -6.71
C VAL A 101 -3.02 -2.85 -8.23
N GLU A 102 -4.05 -2.36 -8.91
CA GLU A 102 -4.13 -2.41 -10.37
C GLU A 102 -3.04 -1.54 -11.03
N ASN A 103 -2.81 -0.33 -10.51
CA ASN A 103 -1.77 0.55 -11.01
C ASN A 103 -0.37 0.00 -10.72
N PHE A 104 -0.19 -0.63 -9.56
CA PHE A 104 1.07 -1.30 -9.25
C PHE A 104 1.33 -2.48 -10.18
N SER A 105 0.32 -3.30 -10.52
CA SER A 105 0.44 -4.36 -11.52
C SER A 105 0.83 -3.82 -12.90
N LYS A 106 0.36 -2.63 -13.29
CA LYS A 106 0.82 -1.94 -14.51
C LYS A 106 2.31 -1.58 -14.40
N MET A 107 2.77 -1.09 -13.25
CA MET A 107 4.20 -0.82 -12.99
C MET A 107 5.04 -2.10 -13.02
N MET A 108 4.58 -3.18 -12.41
CA MET A 108 5.24 -4.49 -12.44
C MET A 108 5.40 -4.98 -13.88
N ASN A 109 4.36 -4.87 -14.71
CA ASN A 109 4.42 -5.25 -16.13
C ASN A 109 5.30 -4.31 -16.95
N LYS A 110 5.34 -3.01 -16.65
CA LYS A 110 6.28 -2.08 -17.26
C LYS A 110 7.72 -2.51 -16.96
N ARG A 111 8.02 -2.82 -15.69
CA ARG A 111 9.33 -3.30 -15.27
C ARG A 111 9.68 -4.66 -15.88
N ALA A 112 8.71 -5.56 -16.02
CA ALA A 112 8.88 -6.84 -16.69
C ALA A 112 9.32 -6.66 -18.15
N LYS A 113 8.71 -5.70 -18.87
CA LYS A 113 9.12 -5.36 -20.24
C LYS A 113 10.55 -4.79 -20.29
N GLU A 114 10.90 -3.88 -19.37
CA GLU A 114 12.26 -3.31 -19.27
C GLU A 114 13.34 -4.37 -19.02
N LEU A 115 12.99 -5.45 -18.31
CA LEU A 115 13.89 -6.56 -18.01
C LEU A 115 13.88 -7.67 -19.07
N GLY A 116 13.07 -7.52 -20.14
CA GLY A 116 12.96 -8.51 -21.22
C GLY A 116 12.21 -9.80 -20.82
N LEU A 117 11.30 -9.74 -19.84
CA LEU A 117 10.54 -10.89 -19.33
C LEU A 117 9.36 -11.21 -20.27
N ALA A 118 9.66 -11.78 -21.44
CA ALA A 118 8.68 -11.98 -22.51
C ALA A 118 7.50 -12.89 -22.14
N ASN A 119 7.66 -13.75 -21.13
CA ASN A 119 6.67 -14.75 -20.76
C ASN A 119 5.99 -14.45 -19.41
N THR A 120 6.14 -13.22 -18.91
CA THR A 120 5.64 -12.80 -17.60
C THR A 120 4.52 -11.77 -17.73
N HIS A 121 3.44 -11.98 -16.99
CA HIS A 121 2.37 -11.01 -16.81
C HIS A 121 1.88 -11.03 -15.35
N PHE A 122 1.96 -9.88 -14.69
CA PHE A 122 1.49 -9.69 -13.32
C PHE A 122 0.11 -9.04 -13.31
N VAL A 123 -0.77 -9.53 -12.44
CA VAL A 123 -2.09 -8.96 -12.21
C VAL A 123 -2.31 -8.58 -10.75
N ASN A 124 -1.50 -9.10 -9.84
CA ASN A 124 -1.41 -8.67 -8.45
C ASN A 124 0.03 -8.73 -7.93
N PRO A 125 0.36 -7.99 -6.85
CA PRO A 125 1.70 -7.95 -6.28
C PRO A 125 2.05 -9.18 -5.42
N SER A 126 1.05 -9.93 -4.95
CA SER A 126 1.22 -11.01 -3.98
C SER A 126 1.54 -12.37 -4.60
N GLY A 127 1.38 -12.53 -5.91
CA GLY A 127 1.55 -13.83 -6.57
C GLY A 127 0.31 -14.72 -6.53
N ARG A 128 -0.79 -14.29 -5.88
CA ARG A 128 -2.04 -15.06 -5.83
C ARG A 128 -2.54 -15.45 -7.22
N TYR A 129 -3.06 -16.67 -7.32
CA TYR A 129 -3.60 -17.16 -8.59
C TYR A 129 -4.71 -16.25 -9.10
N GLN A 130 -4.54 -15.81 -10.34
CA GLN A 130 -5.54 -15.14 -11.14
C GLN A 130 -5.30 -15.60 -12.57
N HIS A 131 -6.35 -15.75 -13.36
CA HIS A 131 -6.30 -16.39 -14.68
C HIS A 131 -5.20 -15.85 -15.61
N LYS A 132 -4.88 -14.55 -15.54
CA LYS A 132 -3.85 -13.92 -16.39
C LYS A 132 -2.47 -13.85 -15.73
N GLN A 133 -2.33 -14.17 -14.44
CA GLN A 133 -1.04 -14.18 -13.76
C GLN A 133 -0.15 -15.31 -14.30
N ARG A 134 1.03 -14.99 -14.83
CA ARG A 134 1.97 -16.00 -15.34
C ARG A 134 3.41 -15.53 -15.31
N SER A 135 4.33 -16.49 -15.26
CA SER A 135 5.77 -16.27 -15.47
C SER A 135 6.42 -17.59 -15.92
N THR A 136 7.73 -17.59 -16.12
CA THR A 136 8.53 -18.79 -16.41
C THR A 136 9.73 -18.84 -15.47
N VAL A 137 10.32 -20.02 -15.29
CA VAL A 137 11.54 -20.19 -14.48
C VAL A 137 12.66 -19.26 -14.96
N LYS A 138 12.82 -19.11 -16.28
CA LYS A 138 13.80 -18.20 -16.87
C LYS A 138 13.56 -16.74 -16.46
N ASP A 139 12.31 -16.27 -16.57
CA ASP A 139 11.98 -14.89 -16.23
C ASP A 139 12.12 -14.62 -14.73
N LEU A 140 11.76 -15.58 -13.87
CA LEU A 140 11.99 -15.48 -12.42
C LEU A 140 13.48 -15.42 -12.08
N ALA A 141 14.32 -16.19 -12.77
CA ALA A 141 15.78 -16.12 -12.59
C ALA A 141 16.34 -14.75 -13.02
N LEU A 142 15.79 -14.13 -14.07
CA LEU A 142 16.16 -12.77 -14.48
C LEU A 142 15.74 -11.71 -13.46
N ILE A 143 14.56 -11.85 -12.86
CA ILE A 143 14.12 -11.00 -11.73
C ILE A 143 15.11 -11.13 -10.58
N MET A 144 15.43 -12.36 -10.17
CA MET A 144 16.35 -12.60 -9.07
C MET A 144 17.75 -12.03 -9.37
N ARG A 145 18.26 -12.22 -10.59
CA ARG A 145 19.55 -11.66 -11.04
C ARG A 145 19.59 -10.12 -10.94
N GLU A 146 18.47 -9.45 -11.17
CA GLU A 146 18.38 -8.01 -10.99
C GLU A 146 18.28 -7.62 -9.51
N LEU A 147 17.51 -8.39 -8.74
CA LEU A 147 17.23 -8.11 -7.33
C LEU A 147 18.48 -8.29 -6.44
N VAL A 148 19.32 -9.29 -6.69
CA VAL A 148 20.58 -9.52 -5.96
C VAL A 148 21.60 -8.39 -6.11
N LYS A 149 21.42 -7.47 -7.06
CA LYS A 149 22.27 -6.27 -7.19
C LYS A 149 21.96 -5.23 -6.11
N ARG A 150 20.87 -5.38 -5.37
CA ARG A 150 20.44 -4.45 -4.31
C ARG A 150 20.97 -4.96 -2.96
N PRO A 151 21.94 -4.26 -2.33
CA PRO A 151 22.51 -4.71 -1.07
C PRO A 151 21.46 -4.76 0.06
N GLU A 152 20.48 -3.87 0.04
CA GLU A 152 19.38 -3.85 1.01
C GLU A 152 18.53 -5.12 0.92
N TYR A 153 18.27 -5.60 -0.31
CA TYR A 153 17.56 -6.86 -0.51
C TYR A 153 18.37 -8.04 0.03
N LEU A 154 19.65 -8.14 -0.31
CA LEU A 154 20.50 -9.24 0.16
C LEU A 154 20.59 -9.26 1.68
N GLN A 155 20.71 -8.09 2.31
CA GLN A 155 20.73 -7.97 3.76
C GLN A 155 19.42 -8.49 4.38
N MET A 156 18.27 -8.13 3.84
CA MET A 156 16.97 -8.60 4.34
C MET A 156 16.78 -10.09 4.07
N ALA A 157 17.03 -10.56 2.84
CA ALA A 157 16.78 -11.93 2.43
C ALA A 157 17.65 -12.95 3.19
N ALA A 158 18.88 -12.58 3.56
CA ALA A 158 19.81 -13.40 4.34
C ALA A 158 19.66 -13.23 5.87
N ASP A 159 18.78 -12.35 6.35
CA ASP A 159 18.57 -12.12 7.77
C ASP A 159 17.79 -13.30 8.39
N ASN A 160 18.40 -13.91 9.40
CA ASN A 160 17.90 -15.10 10.08
C ASN A 160 17.28 -14.81 11.45
N ARG A 161 17.19 -13.53 11.83
CA ARG A 161 16.57 -13.09 13.08
C ARG A 161 15.05 -13.05 12.94
N VAL A 162 14.37 -12.97 14.08
CA VAL A 162 12.96 -12.56 14.10
C VAL A 162 12.91 -11.04 14.01
N TYR A 163 12.29 -10.51 12.96
CA TYR A 163 12.00 -9.08 12.85
C TYR A 163 10.73 -8.76 13.64
N TYR A 164 10.66 -7.57 14.24
CA TYR A 164 9.46 -7.14 14.97
C TYR A 164 8.87 -5.91 14.32
N ILE A 165 7.69 -6.05 13.71
CA ILE A 165 6.92 -4.90 13.24
C ILE A 165 6.25 -4.24 14.44
N CYS A 166 6.56 -2.97 14.67
CA CYS A 166 6.03 -2.18 15.79
C CYS A 166 5.25 -0.99 15.23
N PRO A 167 3.90 -1.01 15.25
CA PRO A 167 3.09 0.12 14.84
C PRO A 167 3.45 1.40 15.62
N LYS A 168 3.74 2.50 14.91
CA LYS A 168 4.16 3.78 15.52
C LYS A 168 3.10 4.37 16.43
N ASN A 169 1.85 4.22 16.05
CA ASN A 169 0.70 4.72 16.80
C ASN A 169 0.20 3.75 17.88
N ASN A 170 0.87 2.60 18.07
CA ASN A 170 0.59 1.69 19.17
C ASN A 170 1.84 0.90 19.60
N ALA A 171 2.71 1.54 20.37
CA ALA A 171 3.99 0.97 20.82
C ALA A 171 3.89 -0.29 21.70
N ARG A 172 2.69 -0.68 22.15
CA ARG A 172 2.46 -1.92 22.92
C ARG A 172 2.37 -3.15 22.05
N ILE A 173 2.11 -2.98 20.74
CA ILE A 173 1.99 -4.09 19.79
C ILE A 173 3.35 -4.36 19.15
N ARG A 174 3.71 -5.63 19.09
CA ARG A 174 4.88 -6.12 18.36
C ARG A 174 4.52 -7.40 17.64
N TYR A 175 4.56 -7.39 16.31
CA TYR A 175 4.31 -8.59 15.51
C TYR A 175 5.64 -9.29 15.25
N PRO A 176 5.86 -10.52 15.76
CA PRO A 176 7.03 -11.30 15.43
C PRO A 176 6.92 -11.83 13.99
N ILE A 177 7.88 -11.46 13.16
CA ILE A 177 7.98 -11.86 11.76
C ILE A 177 9.25 -12.71 11.64
N PRO A 178 9.16 -14.05 11.71
CA PRO A 178 10.29 -14.93 11.46
C PRO A 178 10.51 -15.12 9.95
N ASN A 179 11.75 -15.26 9.50
CA ASN A 179 12.04 -15.63 8.12
C ASN A 179 11.63 -17.10 7.90
N GLU A 180 10.63 -17.36 7.06
CA GLU A 180 10.11 -18.71 6.80
C GLU A 180 11.02 -19.52 5.85
N ASN A 181 12.01 -18.88 5.21
CA ASN A 181 12.98 -19.57 4.39
C ASN A 181 13.91 -20.44 5.25
N LYS A 182 13.67 -21.76 5.19
CA LYS A 182 14.45 -22.76 5.92
C LYS A 182 15.93 -22.75 5.57
N MET A 183 16.34 -22.34 4.37
CA MET A 183 17.76 -22.25 4.01
C MET A 183 18.51 -21.15 4.77
N VAL A 184 17.79 -20.18 5.34
CA VAL A 184 18.36 -19.02 6.05
C VAL A 184 18.23 -19.18 7.57
N ARG A 185 17.17 -19.86 8.04
CA ARG A 185 16.89 -20.04 9.46
C ARG A 185 18.04 -20.76 10.19
N LYS A 186 18.48 -20.16 11.29
CA LYS A 186 19.44 -20.78 12.20
C LYS A 186 18.89 -22.10 12.74
N GLY A 187 19.68 -23.17 12.62
CA GLY A 187 19.31 -24.51 13.10
C GLY A 187 18.36 -25.29 12.17
N SER A 188 18.10 -24.79 10.96
CA SER A 188 17.42 -25.58 9.94
C SER A 188 18.30 -26.73 9.45
N GLN A 189 17.66 -27.83 9.03
CA GLN A 189 18.32 -29.02 8.45
C GLN A 189 18.25 -29.05 6.92
N PHE A 190 17.79 -27.97 6.30
CA PHE A 190 17.85 -27.73 4.86
C PHE A 190 19.11 -26.94 4.51
#